data_AF-A0A0U5C892-F1
#
_entry.id   AF-A0A0U5C892-F1
#
_cell.length_a   1.000
_cell.length_b   1.000
_cell.length_c   1.000
_cell.angle_alpha   90.00
_cell.angle_beta   90.00
_cell.angle_gamma   90.00
#
_symmetry.space_group_name_H-M   'P 1'
#
loop_
_entity.id
_entity.type
_entity.pdbx_description
1 polymer ?
#
loop_
_entity_poly.entity_id
_entity_poly.type
_entity_poly.pdbx_seq_one_letter_code
_entity_poly.pdbx_strand_id
1 'polypeptide(L)'
;MRLRRAIRDHTRPLFERIEDKLERSGKQVAAQKFRRLQHDVFGLTEIEWYFLQEYFRNFTLLGYAAQRAWTTSRNSYLNDKLLASSTNPKEAAEYRKTRDVLDAEVLENNELIHVAKVSLFVSKRKLLHTPIFRAFKSHKEEKDDWHMTTWLEDAAHAGVDAAKRTILKFGLGTARRAAAAVGNMLSTETKWEY
;
A
#
# COMPACT_ATOMS: atom_id res chain seq x y z
N MET A 1 2.56 19.92 16.27
CA MET A 1 2.07 19.44 14.95
C MET A 1 0.63 19.83 14.58
N ARG A 2 -0.32 20.00 15.53
CA ARG A 2 -1.74 20.26 15.20
C ARG A 2 -1.99 21.55 14.37
N LEU A 3 -1.31 22.65 14.68
CA LEU A 3 -1.49 23.93 13.96
C LEU A 3 -1.03 23.85 12.49
N ARG A 4 0.16 23.28 12.22
CA ARG A 4 0.66 23.10 10.84
C ARG A 4 -0.31 22.27 9.99
N ARG A 5 -0.83 21.18 10.57
CA ARG A 5 -1.85 20.35 9.93
C ARG A 5 -3.15 21.12 9.68
N ALA A 6 -3.63 21.88 10.66
CA ALA A 6 -4.85 22.68 10.50
C ALA A 6 -4.69 23.73 9.38
N ILE A 7 -3.55 24.43 9.35
CA ILE A 7 -3.25 25.41 8.29
C ILE A 7 -3.20 24.70 6.93
N ARG A 8 -2.44 23.60 6.82
CA ARG A 8 -2.37 22.79 5.59
C ARG A 8 -3.76 22.40 5.08
N ASP A 9 -4.60 21.89 5.96
CA ASP A 9 -5.92 21.38 5.59
C ASP A 9 -6.86 22.54 5.16
N HIS A 10 -6.72 23.73 5.75
CA HIS A 10 -7.45 24.94 5.33
C HIS A 10 -6.94 25.55 4.02
N THR A 11 -5.63 25.57 3.80
CA THR A 11 -5.02 26.14 2.58
C THR A 11 -5.00 25.16 1.41
N ARG A 12 -5.25 23.87 1.66
CA ARG A 12 -5.25 22.80 0.64
C ARG A 12 -6.06 23.14 -0.61
N PRO A 13 -7.32 23.61 -0.55
CA PRO A 13 -8.10 23.86 -1.76
C PRO A 13 -7.46 24.93 -2.66
N LEU A 14 -6.77 25.90 -2.09
CA LEU A 14 -6.02 26.92 -2.83
C LEU A 14 -4.79 26.28 -3.50
N PHE A 15 -4.04 25.47 -2.77
CA PHE A 15 -2.86 24.79 -3.31
C PHE A 15 -3.21 23.81 -4.44
N GLU A 16 -4.27 23.02 -4.28
CA GLU A 16 -4.74 22.10 -5.33
C GLU A 16 -5.13 22.87 -6.61
N ARG A 17 -5.81 24.02 -6.49
CA ARG A 17 -6.11 24.87 -7.67
C ARG A 17 -4.85 25.41 -8.36
N ILE A 18 -3.83 25.77 -7.60
CA ILE A 18 -2.55 26.23 -8.16
C ILE A 18 -1.83 25.08 -8.86
N GLU A 19 -1.77 23.90 -8.22
CA GLU A 19 -1.22 22.67 -8.80
C GLU A 19 -1.91 22.31 -10.11
N ASP A 20 -3.24 22.24 -10.12
CA ASP A 20 -4.04 21.91 -11.30
C ASP A 20 -3.79 22.89 -12.45
N LYS A 21 -3.66 24.20 -12.15
CA LYS A 21 -3.36 25.22 -13.16
C LYS A 21 -1.97 25.02 -13.76
N LEU A 22 -0.99 24.68 -12.94
CA LEU A 22 0.38 24.38 -13.39
C LEU A 22 0.39 23.15 -14.29
N GLU A 23 -0.27 22.07 -13.89
CA GLU A 23 -0.37 20.83 -14.68
C GLU A 23 -1.07 21.07 -16.03
N ARG A 24 -2.22 21.74 -16.03
CA ARG A 24 -2.97 22.06 -17.28
C ARG A 24 -2.21 22.98 -18.24
N SER A 25 -1.24 23.74 -17.72
CA SER A 25 -0.37 24.61 -18.52
C SER A 25 0.90 23.88 -19.01
N GLY A 26 0.99 22.56 -18.84
CA GLY A 26 2.18 21.77 -19.18
C GLY A 26 3.37 21.97 -18.23
N LYS A 27 3.18 22.64 -17.09
CA LYS A 27 4.24 22.94 -16.10
C LYS A 27 4.30 21.88 -15.00
N GLN A 28 4.33 20.61 -15.41
CA GLN A 28 4.43 19.40 -14.56
C GLN A 28 5.50 19.54 -13.45
N VAL A 29 6.74 19.87 -13.83
CA VAL A 29 7.87 20.02 -12.91
C VAL A 29 7.64 21.12 -11.86
N ALA A 30 6.99 22.22 -12.25
CA ALA A 30 6.68 23.31 -11.33
C ALA A 30 5.61 22.90 -10.31
N ALA A 31 4.58 22.16 -10.74
CA ALA A 31 3.56 21.60 -9.86
C ALA A 31 4.20 20.69 -8.80
N GLN A 32 5.13 19.84 -9.22
CA GLN A 32 5.83 18.94 -8.31
C GLN A 32 6.76 19.67 -7.33
N LYS A 33 7.56 20.63 -7.78
CA LYS A 33 8.37 21.49 -6.90
C LYS A 33 7.50 22.21 -5.86
N PHE A 34 6.31 22.65 -6.26
CA PHE A 34 5.36 23.29 -5.35
C PHE A 34 4.80 22.31 -4.30
N ARG A 35 4.51 21.07 -4.65
CA ARG A 35 4.09 20.03 -3.70
C ARG A 35 5.20 19.68 -2.71
N ARG A 36 6.46 19.61 -3.17
CA ARG A 36 7.62 19.45 -2.29
C ARG A 36 7.71 20.60 -1.28
N LEU A 37 7.61 21.86 -1.74
CA LEU A 37 7.63 23.02 -0.86
C LEU A 37 6.51 22.96 0.19
N GLN A 38 5.29 22.56 -0.20
CA GLN A 38 4.22 22.36 0.77
C GLN A 38 4.57 21.29 1.81
N HIS A 39 5.21 20.18 1.41
CA HIS A 39 5.68 19.21 2.38
C HIS A 39 6.77 19.79 3.29
N ASP A 40 7.75 20.53 2.77
CA ASP A 40 8.81 21.13 3.59
C ASP A 40 8.22 22.06 4.67
N VAL A 41 7.14 22.78 4.34
CA VAL A 41 6.44 23.70 5.27
C VAL A 41 5.56 22.95 6.28
N PHE A 42 4.70 22.04 5.81
CA PHE A 42 3.66 21.43 6.64
C PHE A 42 4.07 20.08 7.24
N GLY A 43 4.94 19.36 6.56
CA GLY A 43 5.37 18.01 6.88
C GLY A 43 4.24 16.98 6.82
N LEU A 44 4.59 15.76 7.24
CA LEU A 44 3.63 14.72 7.60
C LEU A 44 3.59 14.55 9.11
N THR A 45 2.41 14.21 9.62
CA THR A 45 2.26 13.70 10.98
C THR A 45 2.78 12.27 11.08
N GLU A 46 3.07 11.81 12.30
CA GLU A 46 3.52 10.42 12.55
C GLU A 46 2.54 9.38 11.98
N ILE A 47 1.24 9.64 12.11
CA ILE A 47 0.17 8.77 11.56
C ILE A 47 0.23 8.77 10.02
N GLU A 48 0.47 9.92 9.40
CA GLU A 48 0.58 10.01 7.94
C GLU A 48 1.86 9.32 7.44
N TRP A 49 2.98 9.42 8.18
CA TRP A 49 4.19 8.65 7.88
C TRP A 49 3.95 7.15 7.94
N TYR A 50 3.25 6.68 8.97
CA TYR A 50 2.85 5.27 9.08
C TYR A 50 2.03 4.82 7.86
N PHE A 51 0.99 5.56 7.49
CA PHE A 51 0.16 5.19 6.33
C PHE A 51 0.94 5.26 5.01
N LEU A 52 1.90 6.19 4.89
CA LEU A 52 2.76 6.27 3.71
C LEU A 52 3.66 5.04 3.56
N GLN A 53 4.26 4.59 4.66
CA GLN A 53 5.04 3.35 4.69
C GLN A 53 4.16 2.13 4.36
N GLU A 54 2.99 2.03 4.98
CA GLU A 54 2.02 0.97 4.69
C GLU A 54 1.58 0.99 3.22
N TYR A 55 1.39 2.17 2.63
CA TYR A 55 1.04 2.31 1.23
C TYR A 55 2.12 1.68 0.32
N PHE A 56 3.39 2.07 0.49
CA PHE A 56 4.48 1.53 -0.33
C PHE A 56 4.69 0.04 -0.10
N ARG A 57 4.66 -0.42 1.17
CA ARG A 57 4.80 -1.85 1.49
C ARG A 57 3.74 -2.69 0.76
N ASN A 58 2.47 -2.29 0.85
CA ASN A 58 1.37 -3.03 0.21
C ASN A 58 1.38 -2.87 -1.31
N PHE A 59 1.81 -1.72 -1.85
CA PHE A 59 1.97 -1.53 -3.29
C PHE A 59 3.04 -2.47 -3.86
N THR A 60 4.18 -2.56 -3.20
CA THR A 60 5.27 -3.48 -3.56
C THR A 60 4.85 -4.94 -3.42
N LEU A 61 4.16 -5.30 -2.32
CA LEU A 61 3.63 -6.65 -2.10
C LEU A 61 2.68 -7.07 -3.23
N LEU A 62 1.78 -6.19 -3.66
CA LEU A 62 0.89 -6.45 -4.80
C LEU A 62 1.68 -6.64 -6.11
N GLY A 63 2.77 -5.91 -6.30
CA GLY A 63 3.69 -6.11 -7.42
C GLY A 63 4.26 -7.52 -7.45
N TYR A 64 4.78 -8.00 -6.32
CA TYR A 64 5.30 -9.37 -6.21
C TYR A 64 4.20 -10.44 -6.35
N ALA A 65 3.04 -10.22 -5.74
CA ALA A 65 1.94 -11.16 -5.82
C ALA A 65 1.38 -11.29 -7.24
N ALA A 66 1.40 -10.21 -8.04
CA ALA A 66 1.00 -10.22 -9.44
C ALA A 66 1.98 -10.98 -10.35
N GLN A 67 3.28 -11.04 -10.00
CA GLN A 67 4.28 -11.81 -10.75
C GLN A 67 4.08 -13.33 -10.66
N ARG A 68 3.25 -13.80 -9.72
CA ARG A 68 2.92 -15.23 -9.57
C ARG A 68 1.82 -15.72 -10.52
N ALA A 69 1.49 -14.98 -11.58
CA ALA A 69 0.52 -15.39 -12.60
C ALA A 69 0.84 -16.75 -13.27
N TRP A 70 2.08 -17.24 -13.17
CA TRP A 70 2.50 -18.55 -13.68
C TRP A 70 1.85 -19.73 -12.94
N THR A 71 1.38 -19.55 -11.71
CA THR A 71 0.76 -20.63 -10.91
C THR A 71 -0.53 -21.14 -11.54
N THR A 72 -1.32 -20.26 -12.18
CA THR A 72 -2.53 -20.64 -12.92
C THR A 72 -2.20 -21.52 -14.13
N SER A 73 -1.19 -21.16 -14.92
CA SER A 73 -0.73 -21.96 -16.06
C SER A 73 -0.16 -23.31 -15.62
N ARG A 74 0.52 -23.33 -14.46
CA ARG A 74 1.05 -24.57 -13.88
C ARG A 74 -0.07 -25.48 -13.37
N ASN A 75 -1.14 -24.93 -12.79
CA ASN A 75 -2.32 -25.69 -12.41
C ASN A 75 -3.05 -26.30 -13.61
N SER A 76 -3.16 -25.56 -14.72
CA SER A 76 -3.71 -26.11 -15.97
C SER A 76 -2.89 -27.30 -16.47
N TYR A 77 -1.56 -27.17 -16.49
CA TYR A 77 -0.66 -28.27 -16.85
C TYR A 77 -0.82 -29.50 -15.94
N LEU A 78 -0.94 -29.30 -14.63
CA LEU A 78 -1.12 -30.40 -13.67
C LEU A 78 -2.47 -31.10 -13.87
N ASN A 79 -3.53 -30.37 -14.24
CA ASN A 79 -4.82 -30.98 -14.59
C ASN A 79 -4.73 -31.81 -15.87
N ASP A 80 -4.05 -31.32 -16.90
CA ASP A 80 -3.84 -32.06 -18.15
C ASP A 80 -3.04 -33.35 -17.88
N LYS A 81 -2.01 -33.27 -17.03
CA LYS A 81 -1.24 -34.45 -16.61
C LYS A 81 -2.06 -35.43 -15.79
N LEU A 82 -2.90 -34.97 -14.86
CA LEU A 82 -3.79 -35.84 -14.10
C LEU A 82 -4.79 -36.60 -14.98
N LEU A 83 -5.33 -35.94 -16.01
CA LEU A 83 -6.20 -36.58 -16.99
C LEU A 83 -5.44 -37.62 -17.83
N ALA A 84 -4.20 -37.31 -18.23
CA ALA A 84 -3.36 -38.22 -18.99
C ALA A 84 -2.85 -39.43 -18.18
N SER A 85 -2.64 -39.28 -16.88
CA SER A 85 -2.15 -40.34 -15.98
C SER A 85 -3.26 -41.27 -15.44
N SER A 86 -4.42 -41.30 -16.11
CA SER A 86 -5.61 -42.07 -15.68
C SER A 86 -5.35 -43.57 -15.46
N THR A 87 -4.33 -44.14 -16.10
CA THR A 87 -3.95 -45.56 -16.01
C THR A 87 -2.76 -45.84 -15.08
N ASN A 88 -2.09 -44.81 -14.56
CA ASN A 88 -0.94 -44.95 -13.66
C ASN A 88 -1.23 -44.31 -12.29
N PRO A 89 -1.72 -45.10 -11.30
CA PRO A 89 -2.13 -44.58 -10.00
C PRO A 89 -1.02 -43.88 -9.20
N LYS A 90 0.24 -44.31 -9.35
CA LYS A 90 1.38 -43.71 -8.64
C LYS A 90 1.68 -42.30 -9.17
N GLU A 91 1.75 -42.17 -10.49
CA GLU A 91 1.99 -40.89 -11.16
C GLU A 91 0.84 -39.91 -10.94
N ALA A 92 -0.41 -40.38 -10.99
CA ALA A 92 -1.57 -39.56 -10.66
C ALA A 92 -1.58 -39.11 -9.18
N ALA A 93 -1.03 -39.89 -8.26
CA ALA A 93 -0.89 -39.49 -6.86
C ALA A 93 0.18 -38.38 -6.67
N GLU A 94 1.30 -38.44 -7.39
CA GLU A 94 2.34 -37.40 -7.36
C GLU A 94 1.85 -36.07 -7.93
N TYR A 95 1.15 -36.11 -9.07
CA TYR A 95 0.55 -34.90 -9.65
C TYR A 95 -0.53 -34.29 -8.75
N ARG A 96 -1.35 -35.11 -8.08
CA ARG A 96 -2.34 -34.63 -7.09
C ARG A 96 -1.64 -33.91 -5.94
N LYS A 97 -0.63 -34.53 -5.33
CA LYS A 97 0.12 -33.91 -4.23
C LYS A 97 0.75 -32.58 -4.65
N THR A 98 1.31 -32.51 -5.86
CA THR A 98 1.92 -31.28 -6.38
C THR A 98 0.87 -30.18 -6.61
N ARG A 99 -0.30 -30.55 -7.13
CA ARG A 99 -1.41 -29.62 -7.32
C ARG A 99 -1.95 -29.10 -5.99
N ASP A 100 -2.15 -29.97 -5.00
CA ASP A 100 -2.69 -29.57 -3.70
C ASP A 100 -1.77 -28.57 -2.98
N VAL A 101 -0.44 -28.72 -3.11
CA VAL A 101 0.53 -27.72 -2.61
C VAL A 101 0.40 -26.39 -3.37
N LEU A 102 0.31 -26.45 -4.70
CA LEU A 102 0.18 -25.26 -5.53
C LEU A 102 -1.15 -24.51 -5.29
N ASP A 103 -2.25 -25.24 -5.06
CA ASP A 103 -3.55 -24.68 -4.72
C ASP A 103 -3.51 -23.96 -3.36
N ALA A 104 -2.80 -24.53 -2.37
CA ALA A 104 -2.57 -23.86 -1.09
C ALA A 104 -1.78 -22.55 -1.26
N GLU A 105 -0.71 -22.56 -2.07
CA GLU A 105 0.07 -21.36 -2.38
C GLU A 105 -0.75 -20.29 -3.11
N VAL A 106 -1.63 -20.70 -4.03
CA VAL A 106 -2.55 -19.79 -4.75
C VAL A 106 -3.54 -19.15 -3.79
N LEU A 107 -4.11 -19.95 -2.87
CA LEU A 107 -5.04 -19.45 -1.87
C LEU A 107 -4.37 -18.42 -0.95
N GLU A 108 -3.20 -18.75 -0.40
CA GLU A 108 -2.42 -17.84 0.43
C GLU A 108 -2.06 -16.54 -0.31
N ASN A 109 -1.63 -16.65 -1.57
CA ASN A 109 -1.31 -15.48 -2.40
C ASN A 109 -2.55 -14.61 -2.66
N ASN A 110 -3.73 -15.21 -2.87
CA ASN A 110 -4.99 -14.48 -3.04
C ASN A 110 -5.42 -13.75 -1.76
N GLU A 111 -5.27 -14.38 -0.59
CA GLU A 111 -5.52 -13.75 0.70
C GLU A 111 -4.58 -12.57 0.93
N LEU A 112 -3.28 -12.73 0.66
CA LEU A 112 -2.29 -11.65 0.72
C LEU A 112 -2.67 -10.49 -0.21
N ILE A 113 -3.08 -10.78 -1.45
CA ILE A 113 -3.56 -9.76 -2.40
C ILE A 113 -4.77 -9.03 -1.83
N HIS A 114 -5.74 -9.76 -1.27
CA HIS A 114 -6.95 -9.17 -0.71
C HIS A 114 -6.62 -8.22 0.44
N VAL A 115 -5.86 -8.68 1.43
CA VAL A 115 -5.44 -7.88 2.59
C VAL A 115 -4.62 -6.67 2.16
N ALA A 116 -3.70 -6.84 1.21
CA ALA A 116 -2.87 -5.76 0.68
C ALA A 116 -3.72 -4.70 -0.05
N LYS A 117 -4.73 -5.12 -0.84
CA LYS A 117 -5.67 -4.20 -1.50
C LYS A 117 -6.47 -3.36 -0.51
N VAL A 118 -7.03 -4.00 0.52
CA VAL A 118 -7.79 -3.32 1.58
C VAL A 118 -6.89 -2.33 2.32
N SER A 119 -5.69 -2.77 2.72
CA SER A 119 -4.72 -1.91 3.41
C SER A 119 -4.29 -0.72 2.55
N LEU A 120 -4.04 -0.95 1.26
CA LEU A 120 -3.69 0.11 0.32
C LEU A 120 -4.82 1.13 0.12
N PHE A 121 -6.08 0.67 0.09
CA PHE A 121 -7.24 1.56 0.04
C PHE A 121 -7.33 2.45 1.29
N VAL A 122 -7.15 1.87 2.48
CA VAL A 122 -7.15 2.62 3.74
C VAL A 122 -6.02 3.65 3.76
N SER A 123 -4.78 3.23 3.46
CA SER A 123 -3.62 4.14 3.41
C SER A 123 -3.82 5.27 2.42
N LYS A 124 -4.34 4.97 1.22
CA LYS A 124 -4.69 6.00 0.22
C LYS A 124 -5.63 7.04 0.81
N ARG A 125 -6.75 6.64 1.42
CA ARG A 125 -7.72 7.60 2.01
C ARG A 125 -7.10 8.48 3.10
N LYS A 126 -6.15 7.94 3.86
CA LYS A 126 -5.44 8.68 4.91
C LYS A 126 -4.34 9.60 4.39
N LEU A 127 -3.99 9.51 3.11
CA LEU A 127 -2.91 10.27 2.49
C LEU A 127 -3.38 11.22 1.39
N LEU A 128 -4.58 11.08 0.84
CA LEU A 128 -5.08 11.87 -0.31
C LEU A 128 -4.87 13.38 -0.18
N HIS A 129 -5.00 13.92 1.03
CA HIS A 129 -4.85 15.35 1.30
C HIS A 129 -3.40 15.82 1.44
N THR A 130 -2.44 14.90 1.47
CA THR A 130 -1.02 15.21 1.69
C THR A 130 -0.35 15.62 0.37
N PRO A 131 0.55 16.63 0.38
CA PRO A 131 1.27 17.04 -0.82
C PRO A 131 2.08 15.90 -1.46
N ILE A 132 2.70 15.04 -0.63
CA ILE A 132 3.46 13.87 -1.10
C ILE A 132 2.57 12.90 -1.87
N PHE A 133 1.39 12.58 -1.35
CA PHE A 133 0.53 11.61 -2.03
C PHE A 133 -0.06 12.18 -3.33
N ARG A 134 -0.35 13.48 -3.37
CA ARG A 134 -0.73 14.16 -4.62
C ARG A 134 0.42 14.13 -5.64
N ALA A 135 1.65 14.39 -5.19
CA ALA A 135 2.85 14.34 -6.03
C ALA A 135 3.08 12.93 -6.61
N PHE A 136 2.91 11.91 -5.78
CA PHE A 136 2.98 10.51 -6.22
C PHE A 136 1.86 10.18 -7.22
N LYS A 137 0.62 10.60 -6.96
CA LYS A 137 -0.52 10.31 -7.83
C LYS A 137 -0.36 10.92 -9.22
N SER A 138 0.05 12.18 -9.31
CA SER A 138 0.27 12.86 -10.61
C SER A 138 1.45 12.25 -11.37
N HIS A 139 2.49 11.76 -10.67
CA HIS A 139 3.67 11.18 -11.29
C HIS A 139 3.48 9.73 -11.74
N LYS A 140 2.53 8.97 -11.15
CA LYS A 140 2.22 7.60 -11.60
C LYS A 140 1.75 7.53 -13.07
N GLU A 141 1.35 8.65 -13.64
CA GLU A 141 0.90 8.79 -15.03
C GLU A 141 2.05 9.17 -16.00
N GLU A 142 3.21 9.62 -15.51
CA GLU A 142 4.38 10.00 -16.33
C GLU A 142 5.66 9.25 -15.88
N LYS A 143 6.23 8.45 -16.79
CA LYS A 143 7.31 7.47 -16.58
C LYS A 143 8.58 7.96 -15.83
N ASP A 144 9.26 6.97 -15.24
CA ASP A 144 10.69 6.82 -14.84
C ASP A 144 11.45 7.90 -14.06
N ASP A 145 11.02 9.17 -14.00
CA ASP A 145 11.77 10.24 -13.31
C ASP A 145 10.99 10.84 -12.14
N TRP A 146 10.65 10.03 -11.14
CA TRP A 146 10.13 10.56 -9.88
C TRP A 146 11.25 11.27 -9.12
N HIS A 147 11.46 12.55 -9.44
CA HIS A 147 12.47 13.44 -8.83
C HIS A 147 12.36 13.62 -7.31
N MET A 148 11.35 13.04 -6.65
CA MET A 148 11.25 13.02 -5.19
C MET A 148 11.68 11.69 -4.57
N THR A 149 11.96 10.62 -5.33
CA THR A 149 12.30 9.29 -4.78
C THR A 149 13.45 9.36 -3.77
N THR A 150 14.61 9.87 -4.17
CA THR A 150 15.80 9.97 -3.29
C THR A 150 15.52 10.82 -2.06
N TRP A 151 14.81 11.94 -2.24
CA TRP A 151 14.45 12.82 -1.13
C TRP A 151 13.41 12.21 -0.18
N LEU A 152 12.46 11.42 -0.69
CA LEU A 152 11.45 10.74 0.10
C LEU A 152 12.08 9.60 0.92
N GLU A 153 13.04 8.90 0.34
CA GLU A 153 13.83 7.86 1.00
C GLU A 153 14.62 8.47 2.16
N ASP A 154 15.38 9.54 1.92
CA ASP A 154 16.11 10.27 2.96
C ASP A 154 15.19 10.81 4.06
N ALA A 155 14.05 11.41 3.69
CA ALA A 155 13.06 11.93 4.63
C ALA A 155 12.34 10.83 5.42
N ALA A 156 12.08 9.68 4.81
CA ALA A 156 11.49 8.52 5.48
C ALA A 156 12.45 7.92 6.50
N HIS A 157 13.74 7.82 6.19
CA HIS A 157 14.75 7.38 7.16
C HIS A 157 14.79 8.32 8.38
N ALA A 158 14.82 9.64 8.16
CA ALA A 158 14.81 10.62 9.25
C ALA A 158 13.48 10.63 10.05
N GLY A 159 12.34 10.47 9.37
CA GLY A 159 11.01 10.50 9.96
C GLY A 159 10.64 9.23 10.74
N VAL A 160 11.07 8.05 10.26
CA VAL A 160 10.89 6.77 10.95
C VAL A 160 11.64 6.74 12.27
N ASP A 161 12.83 7.35 12.35
CA ASP A 161 13.58 7.45 13.60
C ASP A 161 12.92 8.39 14.62
N ALA A 162 12.21 9.42 14.16
CA ALA A 162 11.38 10.26 15.02
C ALA A 162 10.13 9.50 15.52
N ALA A 163 9.44 8.77 14.63
CA ALA A 163 8.25 7.99 14.98
C ALA A 163 8.57 6.81 15.93
N LYS A 164 9.67 6.09 15.70
CA LYS A 164 10.18 5.04 16.60
C LYS A 164 10.48 5.59 17.99
N ARG A 165 11.10 6.78 18.07
CA ARG A 165 11.37 7.47 19.35
C ARG A 165 10.09 7.90 20.07
N THR A 166 9.06 8.36 19.36
CA THR A 166 7.77 8.69 19.97
C THR A 166 7.01 7.45 20.45
N ILE A 167 7.01 6.35 19.68
CA ILE A 167 6.38 5.08 20.08
C ILE A 167 7.07 4.48 21.32
N LEU A 168 8.41 4.54 21.39
CA LEU A 168 9.18 4.14 22.57
C LEU A 168 8.91 5.05 23.80
N LYS A 169 8.64 6.34 23.58
CA LYS A 169 8.40 7.33 24.64
C LYS A 169 6.96 7.31 25.19
N PHE A 170 5.98 6.84 24.41
CA PHE A 170 4.56 6.78 24.80
C PHE A 170 4.01 5.35 25.00
N GLY A 171 4.89 4.36 25.09
CA GLY A 171 4.62 3.07 25.71
C GLY A 171 3.93 2.04 24.82
N LEU A 172 4.49 0.84 24.87
CA LEU A 172 3.98 -0.45 24.35
C LEU A 172 2.49 -0.76 24.67
N GLY A 173 1.83 0.03 25.53
CA GLY A 173 0.43 -0.13 25.91
C GLY A 173 -0.60 0.39 24.91
N THR A 174 -0.22 1.24 23.94
CA THR A 174 -1.15 1.76 22.91
C THR A 174 -1.19 0.89 21.66
N ALA A 175 -0.08 0.27 21.25
CA ALA A 175 -0.04 -0.67 20.14
C ALA A 175 -0.88 -1.94 20.41
N ARG A 176 -0.85 -2.46 21.64
CA ARG A 176 -1.69 -3.59 22.07
C ARG A 176 -3.18 -3.23 22.10
N ARG A 177 -3.52 -1.99 22.46
CA ARG A 177 -4.91 -1.47 22.43
C ARG A 177 -5.40 -1.19 21.02
N ALA A 178 -4.53 -0.75 20.11
CA ALA A 178 -4.87 -0.58 18.69
C ALA A 178 -5.08 -1.94 18.00
N ALA A 179 -4.24 -2.94 18.28
CA ALA A 179 -4.43 -4.31 17.79
C ALA A 179 -5.71 -4.96 18.36
N ALA A 180 -6.02 -4.73 19.65
CA ALA A 180 -7.27 -5.20 20.27
C ALA A 180 -8.51 -4.46 19.73
N ALA A 181 -8.41 -3.17 19.41
CA ALA A 181 -9.50 -2.41 18.80
C ALA A 181 -9.80 -2.86 17.36
N VAL A 182 -8.76 -3.22 16.59
CA VAL A 182 -8.92 -3.82 15.25
C VAL A 182 -9.51 -5.23 15.34
N GLY A 183 -9.06 -6.05 16.30
CA GLY A 183 -9.66 -7.37 16.57
C GLY A 183 -11.13 -7.29 17.00
N ASN A 184 -11.49 -6.31 17.84
CA ASN A 184 -12.87 -6.10 18.27
C ASN A 184 -13.76 -5.54 17.14
N MET A 185 -13.27 -4.63 16.28
CA MET A 185 -14.02 -4.15 15.10
C MET A 185 -14.35 -5.30 14.13
N LEU A 186 -13.40 -6.23 13.91
CA LEU A 186 -13.60 -7.40 13.05
C LEU A 186 -14.58 -8.43 13.66
N SER A 187 -14.74 -8.45 14.98
CA SER A 187 -15.71 -9.31 15.67
C SER A 187 -17.15 -8.73 15.69
N THR A 188 -17.30 -7.42 15.48
CA THR A 188 -18.60 -6.73 15.49
C THR A 188 -19.23 -6.59 14.09
N GLU A 189 -18.49 -6.80 13.01
CA GLU A 189 -19.02 -6.72 11.64
C GLU A 189 -19.69 -8.02 11.16
N THR A 190 -19.71 -9.09 11.97
CA THR A 190 -20.41 -10.36 11.66
C THR A 190 -21.92 -10.32 11.89
N LYS A 191 -22.54 -9.14 12.00
CA LYS A 191 -23.98 -8.97 12.32
C LYS A 191 -24.79 -8.15 11.31
N TRP A 192 -24.38 -8.13 10.06
CA TRP A 192 -25.27 -7.70 8.98
C TRP A 192 -25.60 -8.90 8.10
N GLU A 193 -26.49 -9.74 8.63
CA GLU A 193 -27.35 -10.61 7.84
C GLU A 193 -28.46 -9.77 7.17
N TYR A 194 -28.83 -10.23 5.97
CA TYR A 194 -29.91 -9.81 5.05
C TYR A 194 -29.52 -8.88 3.90
#